data_AF-A0A6B3GTB5-F1
#
_entry.id   AF-A0A6B3GTB5-F1
#
_cell.length_a   1.000
_cell.length_b   1.000
_cell.length_c   1.000
_cell.angle_alpha   90.00
_cell.angle_beta   90.00
_cell.angle_gamma   90.00
#
_symmetry.space_group_name_H-M   'P 1'
#
loop_
_entity.id
_entity.type
_entity.pdbx_description
1 polymer ?
#
loop_
_entity_poly.entity_id
_entity_poly.type
_entity_poly.pdbx_seq_one_letter_code
_entity_poly.pdbx_strand_id
1 'polypeptide(L)'
;MTTTDPQARAAAPASSSAPAGTATGAAYGQEHTHGHAREHSRGPAAAHTAPARLDTVSPVRKVGERAAQGADSSLVPATTDLGVEHELRILQLLACTRVATPQQFHTWLTPTASDTSTVRRHLRRMARSGLVAANEERRPNIWFLTPAGLAEARRAGLADHRTTSVTGEHVAASPAYAHALAVTAAAVAFSRNLRPDTRLGTAFGEVADWEVEVAHPLGSAGLLVPDAVLHLRYAEVPHAFVEVDRATMSLGRLVTKVAAYERYRTHTRAAGPRTPAREAGLPDWWTRYPRAAGRDRFPPLLIVLDGKSADALSVRAADVLNGVATLRGIRSRQFAVGVAALADVQEHGALSAVWRVPVGTDEHVSLGHLIRQTRAH
;
A
#
# COMPACT_ATOMS: atom_id res chain seq x y z
N MET A 1 60.75 -42.70 35.00
CA MET A 1 61.78 -43.10 34.01
C MET A 1 61.03 -43.38 32.73
N THR A 2 61.07 -42.61 31.65
CA THR A 2 61.89 -41.48 31.16
C THR A 2 61.04 -40.88 30.02
N THR A 3 60.65 -39.60 30.06
CA THR A 3 61.21 -38.50 29.22
C THR A 3 61.12 -38.79 27.71
N THR A 4 60.59 -37.96 26.79
CA THR A 4 60.69 -36.51 26.63
C THR A 4 59.76 -36.07 25.47
N ASP A 5 59.14 -34.90 25.58
CA ASP A 5 58.64 -34.07 24.45
C ASP A 5 59.84 -33.33 23.81
N PRO A 6 59.82 -32.92 22.51
CA PRO A 6 59.74 -31.47 22.29
C PRO A 6 59.05 -31.02 20.97
N GLN A 7 58.21 -29.98 21.12
CA GLN A 7 58.20 -28.65 20.47
C GLN A 7 58.65 -28.41 19.00
N ALA A 8 57.92 -27.44 18.41
CA ALA A 8 58.25 -26.46 17.34
C ALA A 8 57.61 -26.75 15.97
N ARG A 9 56.95 -25.82 15.27
CA ARG A 9 57.18 -24.36 15.14
C ARG A 9 55.93 -23.66 14.58
N ALA A 10 55.76 -22.39 14.94
CA ALA A 10 54.74 -21.47 14.45
C ALA A 10 54.95 -21.04 12.98
N ALA A 11 53.86 -20.76 12.27
CA ALA A 11 53.83 -19.84 11.13
C ALA A 11 52.52 -19.03 11.17
N ALA A 12 52.67 -17.72 11.22
CA ALA A 12 51.62 -16.71 11.18
C ALA A 12 51.02 -16.57 9.74
N PRO A 13 49.83 -15.97 9.60
CA PRO A 13 49.05 -16.01 8.37
C PRO A 13 49.55 -15.04 7.30
N ALA A 14 49.57 -15.49 6.06
CA ALA A 14 49.77 -14.64 4.89
C ALA A 14 48.53 -13.77 4.66
N SER A 15 48.72 -12.48 4.83
CA SER A 15 47.92 -11.38 4.30
C SER A 15 47.79 -11.50 2.78
N SER A 16 46.55 -11.68 2.29
CA SER A 16 46.20 -11.45 0.88
C SER A 16 45.14 -10.37 0.78
N SER A 17 45.55 -9.34 0.07
CA SER A 17 44.87 -8.11 -0.33
C SER A 17 43.49 -8.31 -0.94
N ALA A 18 42.56 -7.47 -0.50
CA ALA A 18 41.27 -7.22 -1.13
C ALA A 18 41.42 -6.53 -2.50
N PRO A 19 40.54 -6.82 -3.47
CA PRO A 19 40.15 -5.83 -4.47
C PRO A 19 38.87 -5.13 -4.03
N ALA A 20 38.96 -3.79 -4.03
CA ALA A 20 37.83 -2.89 -3.88
C ALA A 20 36.83 -3.11 -5.02
N GLY A 21 35.66 -3.66 -4.69
CA GLY A 21 34.50 -3.76 -5.57
C GLY A 21 33.57 -2.58 -5.34
N THR A 22 33.57 -1.68 -6.30
CA THR A 22 32.76 -0.46 -6.39
C THR A 22 31.27 -0.77 -6.28
N ALA A 23 30.62 -0.23 -5.24
CA ALA A 23 29.17 -0.25 -5.09
C ALA A 23 28.56 0.85 -5.98
N THR A 24 28.06 0.47 -7.14
CA THR A 24 27.17 1.32 -7.96
C THR A 24 25.75 1.21 -7.42
N GLY A 25 25.29 2.29 -6.79
CA GLY A 25 23.88 2.49 -6.45
C GLY A 25 23.05 2.68 -7.70
N ALA A 26 22.12 1.76 -7.96
CA ALA A 26 21.09 1.93 -8.97
C ALA A 26 20.01 2.86 -8.42
N ALA A 27 20.10 4.13 -8.80
CA ALA A 27 19.06 5.13 -8.64
C ALA A 27 17.84 4.77 -9.53
N TYR A 28 16.67 5.14 -9.03
CA TYR A 28 15.41 5.22 -9.76
C TYR A 28 15.60 5.96 -11.10
N GLY A 29 15.32 5.28 -12.22
CA GLY A 29 15.31 5.89 -13.55
C GLY A 29 13.90 5.96 -14.11
N GLN A 30 13.40 7.20 -14.25
CA GLN A 30 12.29 7.53 -15.15
C GLN A 30 12.76 7.36 -16.61
N GLU A 31 11.95 6.70 -17.44
CA GLU A 31 12.18 6.65 -18.88
C GLU A 31 11.66 7.94 -19.53
N HIS A 32 12.59 8.82 -19.92
CA HIS A 32 12.35 9.88 -20.90
C HIS A 32 12.80 9.39 -22.27
N THR A 33 11.86 9.20 -23.19
CA THR A 33 12.13 9.00 -24.61
C THR A 33 12.39 10.36 -25.27
N HIS A 34 13.63 10.60 -25.72
CA HIS A 34 13.95 11.66 -26.67
C HIS A 34 14.64 11.05 -27.90
N GLY A 35 13.92 11.12 -29.02
CA GLY A 35 14.47 10.86 -30.35
C GLY A 35 15.21 12.10 -30.85
N HIS A 36 16.50 11.94 -31.15
CA HIS A 36 17.29 12.89 -31.91
C HIS A 36 17.02 12.73 -33.41
N ALA A 37 16.72 13.84 -34.08
CA ALA A 37 17.00 14.02 -35.51
C ALA A 37 17.73 15.35 -35.70
N ARG A 38 18.72 15.31 -36.58
CA ARG A 38 19.84 16.25 -36.78
C ARG A 38 19.45 17.58 -37.45
N GLU A 39 20.31 18.56 -37.12
CA GLU A 39 20.64 19.84 -37.75
C GLU A 39 20.56 19.92 -39.29
N HIS A 40 20.16 21.09 -39.79
CA HIS A 40 21.08 21.97 -40.54
C HIS A 40 20.55 23.42 -40.74
N SER A 41 21.41 24.37 -40.35
CA SER A 41 21.84 25.56 -41.13
C SER A 41 21.09 26.92 -41.08
N ARG A 42 21.88 27.91 -40.61
CA ARG A 42 22.13 29.28 -41.12
C ARG A 42 21.12 30.42 -40.92
N GLY A 43 21.54 31.38 -40.07
CA GLY A 43 21.83 32.77 -40.48
C GLY A 43 20.72 33.84 -40.36
N PRO A 44 21.07 35.14 -40.24
CA PRO A 44 20.48 36.01 -39.22
C PRO A 44 19.76 37.30 -39.71
N ALA A 45 19.25 38.04 -38.72
CA ALA A 45 18.96 39.49 -38.67
C ALA A 45 17.62 40.02 -39.26
N ALA A 46 16.84 40.71 -38.42
CA ALA A 46 16.59 42.16 -38.53
C ALA A 46 15.53 42.62 -37.52
N ALA A 47 15.78 43.79 -36.93
CA ALA A 47 14.87 44.53 -36.08
C ALA A 47 13.91 45.41 -36.90
N HIS A 48 12.88 45.89 -36.19
CA HIS A 48 12.00 47.04 -36.44
C HIS A 48 10.60 46.79 -36.98
N THR A 49 9.66 47.40 -36.24
CA THR A 49 8.53 48.24 -36.70
C THR A 49 7.15 47.71 -36.29
N ALA A 50 6.57 48.32 -35.26
CA ALA A 50 5.12 48.50 -35.11
C ALA A 50 4.72 49.74 -35.96
N PRO A 51 3.48 49.89 -36.48
CA PRO A 51 2.31 50.14 -35.60
C PRO A 51 0.92 49.67 -36.09
N ALA A 52 -0.01 49.64 -35.12
CA ALA A 52 -1.42 50.08 -35.17
C ALA A 52 -2.52 49.39 -36.02
N ARG A 53 -3.52 48.88 -35.27
CA ARG A 53 -4.98 49.23 -35.27
C ARG A 53 -6.02 48.36 -36.02
N LEU A 54 -7.09 48.07 -35.23
CA LEU A 54 -8.53 47.90 -35.54
C LEU A 54 -8.93 46.63 -36.34
N ASP A 55 -10.02 45.90 -36.10
CA ASP A 55 -11.22 46.08 -35.27
C ASP A 55 -12.01 44.74 -35.21
N THR A 56 -12.92 44.63 -34.24
CA THR A 56 -14.14 43.77 -34.19
C THR A 56 -13.96 42.24 -34.12
N VAL A 57 -14.57 41.49 -33.18
CA VAL A 57 -16.02 41.21 -33.01
C VAL A 57 -16.35 40.76 -31.57
N SER A 58 -17.44 41.32 -31.02
CA SER A 58 -18.17 40.99 -29.77
C SER A 58 -19.24 39.87 -29.98
N PRO A 59 -20.09 39.49 -29.01
CA PRO A 59 -19.88 39.14 -27.60
C PRO A 59 -20.55 37.81 -27.17
N VAL A 60 -20.18 37.38 -25.97
CA VAL A 60 -20.78 36.33 -25.11
C VAL A 60 -22.26 36.61 -24.83
N ARG A 61 -23.13 35.60 -25.02
CA ARG A 61 -24.54 35.62 -24.61
C ARG A 61 -24.70 35.30 -23.12
N LYS A 62 -25.27 36.25 -22.38
CA LYS A 62 -25.90 36.07 -21.06
C LYS A 62 -27.27 35.38 -21.24
N VAL A 63 -27.51 34.36 -20.42
CA VAL A 63 -28.83 33.83 -20.03
C VAL A 63 -28.72 33.75 -18.51
N GLY A 64 -29.57 34.32 -17.66
CA GLY A 64 -30.93 34.84 -17.80
C GLY A 64 -31.57 34.57 -16.43
N GLU A 65 -31.39 35.50 -15.50
CA GLU A 65 -32.02 35.51 -14.18
C GLU A 65 -33.54 35.72 -14.31
N ARG A 66 -34.33 34.86 -13.67
CA ARG A 66 -35.71 35.17 -13.25
C ARG A 66 -36.02 34.43 -11.95
N ALA A 67 -36.28 35.21 -10.91
CA ALA A 67 -36.98 34.78 -9.70
C ALA A 67 -38.50 34.94 -9.90
N ALA A 68 -39.28 33.97 -9.40
CA ALA A 68 -40.37 34.19 -8.43
C ALA A 68 -41.39 33.03 -8.41
N GLN A 69 -41.47 32.40 -7.23
CA GLN A 69 -42.69 32.00 -6.50
C GLN A 69 -43.67 30.96 -7.05
N GLY A 70 -43.85 29.91 -6.24
CA GLY A 70 -45.17 29.32 -6.00
C GLY A 70 -45.22 27.79 -5.94
N ALA A 71 -45.60 27.29 -4.76
CA ALA A 71 -46.25 26.01 -4.50
C ALA A 71 -45.40 24.80 -4.05
N ASP A 72 -45.88 24.30 -2.91
CA ASP A 72 -45.86 22.94 -2.39
C ASP A 72 -44.68 22.50 -1.51
N SER A 73 -44.82 22.88 -0.24
CA SER A 73 -44.19 22.27 0.93
C SER A 73 -44.73 20.86 1.15
N SER A 74 -44.44 19.92 0.25
CA SER A 74 -44.75 18.50 0.48
C SER A 74 -43.50 17.63 0.26
N LEU A 75 -43.14 16.91 1.33
CA LEU A 75 -42.25 15.74 1.36
C LEU A 75 -40.79 16.00 0.93
N VAL A 76 -39.98 16.55 1.85
CA VAL A 76 -38.54 16.28 1.85
C VAL A 76 -38.38 14.77 2.10
N PRO A 77 -37.90 13.96 1.13
CA PRO A 77 -37.68 12.55 1.37
C PRO A 77 -36.52 12.42 2.37
N ALA A 78 -36.53 11.35 3.16
CA ALA A 78 -35.47 10.95 4.08
C ALA A 78 -34.15 10.57 3.34
N THR A 79 -33.65 11.43 2.47
CA THR A 79 -32.33 11.37 1.81
C THR A 79 -31.19 11.81 2.74
N THR A 80 -31.39 11.76 4.06
CA THR A 80 -30.80 12.70 5.02
C THR A 80 -29.74 12.15 6.00
N ASP A 81 -29.27 10.91 5.89
CA ASP A 81 -28.12 10.48 6.73
C ASP A 81 -27.24 9.43 6.03
N LEU A 82 -27.84 8.31 5.62
CA LEU A 82 -27.16 7.21 4.91
C LEU A 82 -26.45 7.65 3.62
N GLY A 83 -27.03 8.63 2.92
CA GLY A 83 -26.45 9.14 1.68
C GLY A 83 -25.17 9.95 1.91
N VAL A 84 -25.05 10.62 3.06
CA VAL A 84 -23.84 11.35 3.47
C VAL A 84 -22.81 10.37 4.01
N GLU A 85 -23.26 9.38 4.79
CA GLU A 85 -22.40 8.30 5.30
C GLU A 85 -21.70 7.55 4.16
N HIS A 86 -22.43 7.12 3.12
CA HIS A 86 -21.82 6.44 1.97
C HIS A 86 -20.76 7.30 1.26
N GLU A 87 -20.98 8.61 1.12
CA GLU A 87 -20.01 9.49 0.47
C GLU A 87 -18.77 9.71 1.33
N LEU A 88 -18.92 9.85 2.65
CA LEU A 88 -17.80 9.88 3.59
C LEU A 88 -17.00 8.58 3.53
N ARG A 89 -17.67 7.42 3.48
CA ARG A 89 -16.99 6.14 3.34
C ARG A 89 -16.27 6.01 1.98
N ILE A 90 -16.87 6.48 0.89
CA ILE A 90 -16.19 6.57 -0.42
C ILE A 90 -14.92 7.42 -0.34
N LEU A 91 -14.99 8.60 0.29
CA LEU A 91 -13.83 9.46 0.52
C LEU A 91 -12.75 8.74 1.33
N GLN A 92 -13.15 8.03 2.39
CA GLN A 92 -12.25 7.29 3.26
C GLN A 92 -11.50 6.19 2.50
N LEU A 93 -12.20 5.36 1.71
CA LEU A 93 -11.54 4.31 0.93
C LEU A 93 -10.57 4.90 -0.09
N LEU A 94 -10.96 5.92 -0.84
CA LEU A 94 -10.07 6.50 -1.85
C LEU A 94 -8.92 7.30 -1.24
N ALA A 95 -9.11 7.92 -0.07
CA ALA A 95 -8.02 8.57 0.66
C ALA A 95 -6.98 7.54 1.12
N CYS A 96 -7.44 6.37 1.56
CA CYS A 96 -6.59 5.28 2.01
C CYS A 96 -5.90 4.56 0.83
N THR A 97 -6.66 4.06 -0.17
CA THR A 97 -6.15 3.15 -1.21
C THR A 97 -5.86 3.80 -2.55
N ARG A 98 -6.13 5.12 -2.67
CA ARG A 98 -5.97 5.98 -3.85
C ARG A 98 -6.93 5.70 -5.01
N VAL A 99 -7.23 4.44 -5.31
CA VAL A 99 -8.10 4.05 -6.43
C VAL A 99 -9.08 2.95 -6.04
N ALA A 100 -10.25 2.93 -6.65
CA ALA A 100 -11.21 1.83 -6.50
C ALA A 100 -12.17 1.72 -7.70
N THR A 101 -12.77 0.55 -7.85
CA THR A 101 -13.85 0.32 -8.83
C THR A 101 -15.22 0.38 -8.16
N PRO A 102 -16.32 0.63 -8.91
CA PRO A 102 -17.67 0.55 -8.38
C PRO A 102 -17.99 -0.81 -7.74
N GLN A 103 -17.41 -1.89 -8.25
CA GLN A 103 -17.59 -3.23 -7.69
C GLN A 103 -16.96 -3.34 -6.31
N GLN A 104 -15.77 -2.79 -6.10
CA GLN A 104 -15.10 -2.80 -4.78
C GLN A 104 -15.86 -1.96 -3.75
N PHE A 105 -16.36 -0.79 -4.14
CA PHE A 105 -17.25 0.00 -3.29
C PHE A 105 -18.54 -0.76 -2.95
N HIS A 106 -19.19 -1.39 -3.93
CA HIS A 106 -20.41 -2.17 -3.68
C HIS A 106 -20.15 -3.33 -2.73
N THR A 107 -19.06 -4.06 -2.98
CA THR A 107 -18.55 -5.17 -2.17
C THR A 107 -18.35 -4.73 -0.71
N TRP A 108 -17.87 -3.51 -0.47
CA TRP A 108 -17.59 -2.98 0.87
C TRP A 108 -18.80 -2.29 1.53
N LEU A 109 -19.46 -1.36 0.84
CA LEU A 109 -20.49 -0.46 1.38
C LEU A 109 -21.89 -1.04 1.36
N THR A 110 -22.21 -1.79 0.30
CA THR A 110 -23.58 -2.25 0.05
C THR A 110 -23.60 -3.75 -0.29
N PRO A 111 -23.01 -4.63 0.56
CA PRO A 111 -22.84 -6.04 0.23
C PRO A 111 -24.18 -6.79 0.07
N THR A 112 -25.27 -6.27 0.63
CA THR A 112 -26.63 -6.83 0.53
C THR A 112 -27.42 -6.31 -0.67
N ALA A 113 -26.93 -5.26 -1.35
CA ALA A 113 -27.59 -4.73 -2.54
C ALA A 113 -27.34 -5.65 -3.74
N SER A 114 -28.32 -5.78 -4.62
CA SER A 114 -28.24 -6.64 -5.81
C SER A 114 -27.23 -6.17 -6.86
N ASP A 115 -26.90 -4.88 -6.88
CA ASP A 115 -26.05 -4.29 -7.92
C ASP A 115 -25.29 -3.03 -7.46
N THR A 116 -24.46 -2.49 -8.37
CA THR A 116 -23.61 -1.31 -8.15
C THR A 116 -24.33 0.04 -8.37
N SER A 117 -25.64 0.07 -8.62
CA SER A 117 -26.37 1.28 -9.04
C SER A 117 -26.32 2.40 -8.00
N THR A 118 -26.56 2.07 -6.73
CA THR A 118 -26.50 3.02 -5.61
C THR A 118 -25.11 3.64 -5.49
N VAL A 119 -24.05 2.83 -5.51
CA VAL A 119 -22.66 3.30 -5.49
C VAL A 119 -22.36 4.20 -6.68
N ARG A 120 -22.74 3.79 -7.90
CA ARG A 120 -22.53 4.60 -9.12
C ARG A 120 -23.26 5.95 -9.04
N ARG A 121 -24.45 5.99 -8.44
CA ARG A 121 -25.19 7.24 -8.21
C ARG A 121 -24.44 8.19 -7.27
N HIS A 122 -23.88 7.68 -6.16
CA HIS A 122 -23.03 8.46 -5.26
C HIS A 122 -21.78 8.97 -5.96
N LEU A 123 -21.04 8.10 -6.65
CA LEU A 123 -19.83 8.46 -7.39
C LEU A 123 -20.10 9.56 -8.44
N ARG A 124 -21.19 9.46 -9.21
CA ARG A 124 -21.59 10.51 -10.17
C ARG A 124 -21.99 11.82 -9.49
N ARG A 125 -22.62 11.78 -8.32
CA ARG A 125 -22.97 12.98 -7.54
C ARG A 125 -21.70 13.67 -7.04
N MET A 126 -20.78 12.91 -6.43
CA MET A 126 -19.48 13.40 -5.97
C MET A 126 -18.60 13.90 -7.11
N ALA A 127 -18.69 13.30 -8.31
CA ALA A 127 -17.98 13.80 -9.49
C ALA A 127 -18.51 15.14 -9.98
N ARG A 128 -19.84 15.33 -9.97
CA ARG A 128 -20.45 16.63 -10.30
C ARG A 128 -20.07 17.73 -9.31
N SER A 129 -19.81 17.38 -8.05
CA SER A 129 -19.27 18.32 -7.05
C SER A 129 -17.73 18.41 -7.07
N GLY A 130 -17.06 17.75 -8.02
CA GLY A 130 -15.61 17.82 -8.20
C GLY A 130 -14.79 17.11 -7.13
N LEU A 131 -15.36 16.23 -6.30
CA LEU A 131 -14.65 15.52 -5.22
C LEU A 131 -13.95 14.25 -5.71
N VAL A 132 -14.55 13.56 -6.69
CA VAL A 132 -13.97 12.35 -7.29
C VAL A 132 -13.94 12.49 -8.80
N ALA A 133 -13.03 11.77 -9.43
CA ALA A 133 -12.99 11.61 -10.88
C ALA A 133 -12.79 10.12 -11.21
N ALA A 134 -12.96 9.79 -12.48
CA ALA A 134 -12.74 8.43 -12.97
C ALA A 134 -11.90 8.43 -14.23
N ASN A 135 -11.02 7.44 -14.35
CA ASN A 135 -10.47 7.08 -15.64
C ASN A 135 -11.52 6.25 -16.40
N GLU A 136 -12.15 6.85 -17.39
CA GLU A 136 -13.23 6.23 -18.19
C GLU A 136 -12.72 5.38 -19.36
N GLU A 137 -11.45 5.53 -19.73
CA GLU A 137 -10.79 4.68 -20.73
C GLU A 137 -10.56 3.26 -20.21
N ARG A 138 -10.68 3.05 -18.90
CA ARG A 138 -10.57 1.76 -18.23
C ARG A 138 -11.96 1.18 -17.97
N ARG A 139 -12.11 -0.13 -18.18
CA ARG A 139 -13.31 -0.89 -17.84
C ARG A 139 -12.95 -2.00 -16.85
N PRO A 140 -13.58 -2.04 -15.66
CA PRO A 140 -14.48 -1.02 -15.11
C PRO A 140 -13.77 0.33 -14.87
N ASN A 141 -14.53 1.42 -14.81
CA ASN A 141 -13.99 2.75 -14.49
C ASN A 141 -13.22 2.72 -13.16
N ILE A 142 -12.07 3.39 -13.14
CA ILE A 142 -11.21 3.49 -11.95
C ILE A 142 -11.40 4.87 -11.34
N TRP A 143 -11.93 4.92 -10.13
CA TRP A 143 -12.26 6.15 -9.42
C TRP A 143 -11.13 6.54 -8.47
N PHE A 144 -10.92 7.84 -8.31
CA PHE A 144 -9.90 8.44 -7.44
C PHE A 144 -10.37 9.79 -6.89
N LEU A 145 -9.74 10.27 -5.81
CA LEU A 145 -9.97 11.62 -5.29
C LEU A 145 -9.32 12.66 -6.21
N THR A 146 -10.05 13.72 -6.53
CA THR A 146 -9.46 14.95 -7.07
C THR A 146 -8.68 15.68 -5.97
N PRO A 147 -7.91 16.74 -6.29
CA PRO A 147 -7.31 17.58 -5.26
C PRO A 147 -8.34 18.14 -4.25
N ALA A 148 -9.53 18.50 -4.71
CA ALA A 148 -10.62 18.99 -3.85
C ALA A 148 -11.17 17.87 -2.95
N GLY A 149 -11.37 16.67 -3.48
CA GLY A 149 -11.79 15.51 -2.68
C GLY A 149 -10.77 15.10 -1.63
N LEU A 150 -9.48 15.18 -1.94
CA LEU A 150 -8.41 14.90 -0.98
C LEU A 150 -8.35 15.96 0.13
N ALA A 151 -8.51 17.24 -0.22
CA ALA A 151 -8.60 18.31 0.77
C ALA A 151 -9.81 18.11 1.70
N GLU A 152 -10.96 17.72 1.14
CA GLU A 152 -12.17 17.42 1.89
C GLU A 152 -12.00 16.20 2.82
N ALA A 153 -11.40 15.12 2.32
CA ALA A 153 -11.09 13.94 3.13
C ALA A 153 -10.18 14.28 4.32
N ARG A 154 -9.17 15.13 4.12
CA ARG A 154 -8.31 15.63 5.21
C ARG A 154 -9.06 16.49 6.21
N ARG A 155 -9.91 17.41 5.73
CA ARG A 155 -10.73 18.28 6.58
C ARG A 155 -11.68 17.46 7.46
N ALA A 156 -12.18 16.34 6.93
CA ALA A 156 -13.01 15.38 7.65
C ALA A 156 -12.22 14.41 8.55
N GLY A 157 -10.88 14.49 8.59
CA GLY A 157 -10.04 13.59 9.38
C GLY A 157 -9.96 12.15 8.84
N LEU A 158 -10.34 11.93 7.58
CA LEU A 158 -10.36 10.60 6.92
C LEU A 158 -9.03 10.23 6.26
N ALA A 159 -8.11 11.18 6.16
CA ALA A 159 -6.78 11.00 5.61
C ALA A 159 -5.76 11.61 6.59
N ASP A 160 -4.85 10.79 7.14
CA ASP A 160 -3.75 11.31 7.95
C ASP A 160 -2.76 12.08 7.04
N HIS A 161 -2.08 13.09 7.59
CA HIS A 161 -0.98 13.81 6.94
C HIS A 161 0.18 12.89 6.52
N ARG A 162 0.25 11.67 7.06
CA ARG A 162 1.23 10.65 6.71
C ARG A 162 0.88 9.85 5.46
N THR A 163 -0.40 9.78 5.08
CA THR A 163 -0.78 9.23 3.77
C THR A 163 -0.24 10.15 2.68
N THR A 164 0.48 9.55 1.73
CA THR A 164 1.15 10.27 0.62
C THR A 164 0.23 11.31 0.03
N SER A 165 0.73 12.54 -0.13
CA SER A 165 -0.06 13.71 -0.49
C SER A 165 -0.63 13.73 -1.91
N VAL A 166 -0.61 12.60 -2.60
CA VAL A 166 -0.79 12.46 -4.04
C VAL A 166 -2.16 11.85 -4.33
N THR A 167 -2.87 12.43 -5.30
CA THR A 167 -4.14 11.90 -5.79
C THR A 167 -3.94 10.55 -6.48
N GLY A 168 -5.00 9.75 -6.58
CA GLY A 168 -4.97 8.49 -7.33
C GLY A 168 -4.96 8.64 -8.85
N GLU A 169 -4.97 9.87 -9.37
CA GLU A 169 -5.07 10.18 -10.80
C GLU A 169 -3.94 9.55 -11.61
N HIS A 170 -2.68 9.77 -11.19
CA HIS A 170 -1.52 9.20 -11.87
C HIS A 170 -1.55 7.67 -11.83
N VAL A 171 -1.94 7.08 -10.69
CA VAL A 171 -2.08 5.64 -10.54
C VAL A 171 -3.13 5.11 -11.51
N ALA A 172 -4.30 5.74 -11.58
CA ALA A 172 -5.41 5.36 -12.46
C ALA A 172 -5.06 5.46 -13.96
N ALA A 173 -4.14 6.34 -14.34
CA ALA A 173 -3.65 6.47 -15.71
C ALA A 173 -2.50 5.50 -16.04
N SER A 174 -1.68 5.14 -15.06
CA SER A 174 -0.47 4.32 -15.23
C SER A 174 -0.72 2.81 -15.27
N PRO A 175 0.21 1.98 -15.79
CA PRO A 175 0.13 0.52 -15.67
C PRO A 175 0.05 -0.01 -14.22
N ALA A 176 0.40 0.81 -13.22
CA ALA A 176 0.35 0.42 -11.81
C ALA A 176 -1.09 0.30 -11.26
N TYR A 177 -2.11 0.79 -11.99
CA TYR A 177 -3.51 0.71 -11.55
C TYR A 177 -3.92 -0.72 -11.17
N ALA A 178 -3.43 -1.71 -11.91
CA ALA A 178 -3.77 -3.11 -11.72
C ALA A 178 -3.32 -3.60 -10.33
N HIS A 179 -2.12 -3.23 -9.91
CA HIS A 179 -1.60 -3.53 -8.57
C HIS A 179 -2.36 -2.77 -7.49
N ALA A 180 -2.58 -1.46 -7.68
CA ALA A 180 -3.30 -0.64 -6.70
C ALA A 180 -4.76 -1.09 -6.48
N LEU A 181 -5.44 -1.57 -7.54
CA LEU A 181 -6.75 -2.18 -7.41
C LEU A 181 -6.69 -3.50 -6.62
N ALA A 182 -5.63 -4.30 -6.76
CA ALA A 182 -5.46 -5.53 -5.98
C ALA A 182 -5.19 -5.22 -4.48
N VAL A 183 -4.40 -4.19 -4.17
CA VAL A 183 -4.25 -3.66 -2.80
C VAL A 183 -5.59 -3.21 -2.23
N THR A 184 -6.39 -2.48 -3.01
CA THR A 184 -7.74 -2.07 -2.61
C THR A 184 -8.65 -3.26 -2.36
N ALA A 185 -8.58 -4.29 -3.21
CA ALA A 185 -9.36 -5.51 -3.04
C ALA A 185 -8.96 -6.27 -1.77
N ALA A 186 -7.67 -6.31 -1.42
CA ALA A 186 -7.19 -6.86 -0.15
C ALA A 186 -7.74 -6.06 1.04
N ALA A 187 -7.66 -4.72 1.01
CA ALA A 187 -8.21 -3.88 2.08
C ALA A 187 -9.72 -4.10 2.31
N VAL A 188 -10.49 -4.21 1.21
CA VAL A 188 -11.92 -4.55 1.27
C VAL A 188 -12.14 -5.96 1.83
N ALA A 189 -11.35 -6.95 1.42
CA ALA A 189 -11.50 -8.33 1.89
C ALA A 189 -11.24 -8.48 3.40
N PHE A 190 -10.23 -7.76 3.92
CA PHE A 190 -9.90 -7.76 5.34
C PHE A 190 -10.97 -7.04 6.19
N SER A 191 -11.57 -5.95 5.67
CA SER A 191 -12.59 -5.20 6.39
C SER A 191 -13.98 -5.87 6.39
N ARG A 192 -14.32 -6.66 5.36
CA ARG A 192 -15.62 -7.34 5.27
C ARG A 192 -15.82 -8.49 6.24
N ASN A 193 -14.75 -9.20 6.57
CA ASN A 193 -14.83 -10.46 7.33
C ASN A 193 -14.74 -10.25 8.85
N LEU A 194 -15.01 -9.03 9.29
CA LEU A 194 -15.28 -8.64 10.66
C LEU A 194 -16.64 -9.17 11.09
N ARG A 195 -16.67 -10.35 11.70
CA ARG A 195 -17.87 -10.93 12.31
C ARG A 195 -18.15 -10.27 13.67
N PRO A 196 -19.15 -9.37 13.80
CA PRO A 196 -19.34 -8.58 15.03
C PRO A 196 -19.68 -9.44 16.26
N ASP A 197 -20.12 -10.68 16.06
CA ASP A 197 -20.43 -11.68 17.10
C ASP A 197 -19.20 -12.42 17.65
N THR A 198 -18.01 -12.25 17.04
CA THR A 198 -16.77 -12.84 17.55
C THR A 198 -15.91 -11.77 18.22
N ARG A 199 -15.29 -12.08 19.37
CA ARG A 199 -14.26 -11.21 20.00
C ARG A 199 -13.11 -10.82 19.05
N LEU A 200 -12.95 -11.54 17.94
CA LEU A 200 -11.97 -11.30 16.87
C LEU A 200 -12.53 -10.45 15.72
N GLY A 201 -13.84 -10.42 15.50
CA GLY A 201 -14.45 -9.64 14.42
C GLY A 201 -14.79 -8.21 14.79
N THR A 202 -14.34 -7.74 15.95
CA THR A 202 -14.06 -6.31 16.21
C THR A 202 -12.56 -5.98 16.17
N ALA A 203 -11.72 -6.98 15.91
CA ALA A 203 -10.27 -6.90 16.08
C ALA A 203 -9.49 -6.61 14.78
N PHE A 204 -10.12 -6.69 13.61
CA PHE A 204 -9.57 -6.11 12.38
C PHE A 204 -10.12 -4.70 12.25
N GLY A 205 -9.26 -3.81 11.78
CA GLY A 205 -9.68 -2.45 11.59
C GLY A 205 -10.65 -2.27 10.42
N GLU A 206 -11.32 -1.12 10.37
CA GLU A 206 -12.00 -0.67 9.16
C GLU A 206 -10.95 -0.39 8.06
N VAL A 207 -11.39 -0.04 6.85
CA VAL A 207 -10.47 0.45 5.81
C VAL A 207 -9.58 1.61 6.32
N ALA A 208 -10.09 2.41 7.26
CA ALA A 208 -9.34 3.48 7.95
C ALA A 208 -8.05 3.02 8.63
N ASP A 209 -7.98 1.74 8.98
CA ASP A 209 -6.86 1.15 9.70
C ASP A 209 -5.78 0.61 8.73
N TRP A 210 -5.87 0.93 7.43
CA TRP A 210 -4.83 0.66 6.44
C TRP A 210 -4.02 1.93 6.12
N GLU A 211 -2.70 1.80 6.11
CA GLU A 211 -1.78 2.83 5.58
C GLU A 211 -1.04 2.26 4.35
N VAL A 212 -1.30 2.78 3.15
CA VAL A 212 -0.66 2.28 1.92
C VAL A 212 0.68 2.97 1.66
N GLU A 213 1.64 2.20 1.13
CA GLU A 213 2.95 2.68 0.67
C GLU A 213 3.75 3.50 1.72
N VAL A 214 3.74 3.05 2.97
CA VAL A 214 4.47 3.73 4.06
C VAL A 214 5.98 3.50 3.94
N ALA A 215 6.75 4.56 3.87
CA ALA A 215 8.20 4.49 3.80
C ALA A 215 8.86 4.16 5.14
N HIS A 216 9.73 3.15 5.13
CA HIS A 216 10.55 2.68 6.23
C HIS A 216 12.04 2.84 5.88
N PRO A 217 12.65 3.97 6.26
CA PRO A 217 14.07 4.21 6.02
C PRO A 217 14.94 3.14 6.68
N LEU A 218 15.97 2.67 5.97
CA LEU A 218 16.98 1.73 6.46
C LEU A 218 18.38 2.40 6.49
N GLY A 219 18.42 3.74 6.53
CA GLY A 219 19.66 4.51 6.40
C GLY A 219 20.33 4.27 5.04
N SER A 220 21.64 3.99 5.05
CA SER A 220 22.40 3.67 3.83
C SER A 220 21.98 2.37 3.16
N ALA A 221 21.25 1.49 3.85
CA ALA A 221 20.75 0.23 3.29
C ALA A 221 19.47 0.40 2.45
N GLY A 222 18.99 1.63 2.29
CA GLY A 222 17.89 1.98 1.38
C GLY A 222 16.56 2.25 2.07
N LEU A 223 15.48 1.88 1.39
CA LEU A 223 14.10 2.14 1.80
C LEU A 223 13.28 0.86 1.67
N LEU A 224 12.55 0.50 2.71
CA LEU A 224 11.49 -0.49 2.65
C LEU A 224 10.15 0.22 2.49
N VAL A 225 9.35 -0.18 1.50
CA VAL A 225 7.99 0.32 1.31
C VAL A 225 7.06 -0.89 1.15
N PRO A 226 6.30 -1.24 2.20
CA PRO A 226 5.21 -2.20 2.10
C PRO A 226 4.14 -1.67 1.15
N ASP A 227 3.42 -2.55 0.46
CA ASP A 227 2.22 -2.12 -0.24
C ASP A 227 1.20 -1.54 0.73
N ALA A 228 1.07 -2.13 1.93
CA ALA A 228 0.35 -1.52 3.03
C ALA A 228 0.83 -1.97 4.41
N VAL A 229 0.45 -1.19 5.41
CA VAL A 229 0.49 -1.54 6.83
C VAL A 229 -0.94 -1.58 7.33
N LEU A 230 -1.32 -2.69 7.95
CA LEU A 230 -2.63 -2.89 8.55
C LEU A 230 -2.53 -2.74 10.06
N HIS A 231 -3.29 -1.81 10.63
CA HIS A 231 -3.45 -1.59 12.05
C HIS A 231 -4.60 -2.47 12.57
N LEU A 232 -4.24 -3.56 13.21
CA LEU A 232 -5.18 -4.48 13.83
C LEU A 232 -5.64 -3.91 15.17
N ARG A 233 -6.95 -3.95 15.41
CA ARG A 233 -7.55 -3.79 16.74
C ARG A 233 -7.42 -5.08 17.57
N TYR A 234 -6.39 -5.89 17.28
CA TYR A 234 -6.10 -7.16 17.92
C TYR A 234 -4.97 -6.98 18.93
N ALA A 235 -5.31 -7.10 20.21
CA ALA A 235 -4.44 -6.74 21.33
C ALA A 235 -3.17 -7.59 21.49
N GLU A 236 -2.94 -8.66 20.72
CA GLU A 236 -1.67 -9.40 20.78
C GLU A 236 -0.67 -8.96 19.71
N VAL A 237 -1.16 -8.50 18.56
CA VAL A 237 -0.37 -7.98 17.45
C VAL A 237 -1.18 -6.86 16.80
N PRO A 238 -0.89 -5.60 17.13
CA PRO A 238 -1.67 -4.47 16.65
C PRO A 238 -1.35 -4.09 15.20
N HIS A 239 -0.39 -4.74 14.55
CA HIS A 239 0.04 -4.36 13.20
C HIS A 239 0.43 -5.56 12.36
N ALA A 240 0.19 -5.51 11.06
CA ALA A 240 0.72 -6.45 10.07
C ALA A 240 1.22 -5.68 8.84
N PHE A 241 2.32 -6.15 8.24
CA PHE A 241 2.72 -5.69 6.92
C PHE A 241 1.98 -6.50 5.86
N VAL A 242 1.56 -5.84 4.79
CA VAL A 242 0.86 -6.48 3.67
C VAL A 242 1.61 -6.20 2.38
N GLU A 243 1.84 -7.27 1.62
CA GLU A 243 2.36 -7.22 0.26
C GLU A 243 1.39 -7.91 -0.66
N VAL A 244 1.12 -7.31 -1.81
CA VAL A 244 0.30 -7.92 -2.85
C VAL A 244 1.21 -8.35 -3.99
N ASP A 245 1.18 -9.60 -4.39
CA ASP A 245 1.92 -10.08 -5.57
C ASP A 245 0.94 -10.54 -6.63
N ARG A 246 0.83 -9.74 -7.71
CA ARG A 246 0.04 -10.08 -8.89
C ARG A 246 0.68 -11.15 -9.79
N ALA A 247 1.70 -11.85 -9.28
CA ALA A 247 2.59 -12.75 -10.01
C ALA A 247 3.23 -12.08 -11.25
N THR A 248 3.49 -10.78 -11.16
CA THR A 248 4.22 -9.99 -12.15
C THR A 248 5.67 -9.75 -11.72
N MET A 249 5.96 -9.87 -10.43
CA MET A 249 7.29 -9.74 -9.87
C MET A 249 8.02 -11.09 -9.91
N SER A 250 9.32 -11.09 -10.23
CA SER A 250 10.12 -12.32 -10.15
C SER A 250 10.22 -12.83 -8.71
N LEU A 251 10.34 -14.15 -8.54
CA LEU A 251 10.46 -14.77 -7.21
C LEU A 251 11.65 -14.18 -6.43
N GLY A 252 12.81 -14.05 -7.07
CA GLY A 252 14.01 -13.49 -6.43
C GLY A 252 13.83 -12.05 -5.95
N ARG A 253 13.08 -11.22 -6.69
CA ARG A 253 12.77 -9.85 -6.27
C ARG A 253 11.82 -9.84 -5.06
N LEU A 254 10.81 -10.72 -5.04
CA LEU A 254 9.91 -10.85 -3.89
C LEU A 254 10.66 -11.35 -2.65
N VAL A 255 11.50 -12.37 -2.76
CA VAL A 255 12.36 -12.84 -1.66
C VAL A 255 13.29 -11.73 -1.16
N THR A 256 13.85 -10.92 -2.06
CA THR A 256 14.66 -9.75 -1.70
C THR A 256 13.85 -8.70 -0.93
N LYS A 257 12.57 -8.50 -1.28
CA LYS A 257 11.64 -7.64 -0.54
C LYS A 257 11.43 -8.19 0.88
N VAL A 258 11.18 -9.50 1.04
CA VAL A 258 11.05 -10.16 2.36
C VAL A 258 12.34 -10.02 3.18
N ALA A 259 13.51 -10.15 2.57
CA ALA A 259 14.79 -9.91 3.24
C ALA A 259 14.96 -8.45 3.70
N ALA A 260 14.33 -7.48 3.03
CA ALA A 260 14.31 -6.09 3.49
C ALA A 260 13.51 -5.91 4.79
N TYR A 261 12.43 -6.67 5.01
CA TYR A 261 11.72 -6.72 6.29
C TYR A 261 12.61 -7.29 7.40
N GLU A 262 13.38 -8.35 7.11
CA GLU A 262 14.33 -8.91 8.07
C GLU A 262 15.38 -7.86 8.49
N ARG A 263 15.91 -7.08 7.52
CA ARG A 263 16.80 -5.96 7.81
C ARG A 263 16.11 -4.89 8.64
N TYR A 264 14.87 -4.52 8.28
CA TYR A 264 14.11 -3.49 9.01
C TYR A 264 13.87 -3.88 10.47
N ARG A 265 13.54 -5.15 10.74
CA ARG A 265 13.33 -5.67 12.10
C ARG A 265 14.54 -5.43 13.02
N THR A 266 15.75 -5.51 12.47
CA THR A 266 16.99 -5.26 13.22
C THR A 266 17.53 -3.85 13.04
N HIS A 267 16.90 -3.02 12.20
CA HIS A 267 17.33 -1.66 11.96
C HIS A 267 17.04 -0.81 13.19
N THR A 268 18.07 -0.20 13.74
CA THR A 268 17.98 0.65 14.92
C THR A 268 18.07 2.12 14.53
N ARG A 269 17.38 2.97 15.29
CA ARG A 269 17.48 4.41 15.10
C ARG A 269 18.88 4.89 15.43
N ALA A 270 19.49 5.58 14.49
CA ALA A 270 20.74 6.30 14.75
C ALA A 270 20.49 7.44 15.76
N ALA A 271 21.46 7.66 16.63
CA ALA A 271 21.49 8.87 17.44
C ALA A 271 21.58 10.09 16.52
N GLY A 272 20.80 11.13 16.79
CA GLY A 272 20.80 12.35 16.00
C GLY A 272 19.96 13.45 16.61
N PRO A 273 20.04 14.69 16.07
CA PRO A 273 19.39 15.86 16.67
C PRO A 273 17.87 15.75 16.81
N ARG A 274 17.24 14.88 16.00
CA ARG A 274 15.78 14.64 15.98
C ARG A 274 15.37 13.32 16.66
N THR A 275 16.33 12.52 17.11
CA THR A 275 16.07 11.26 17.81
C THR A 275 16.32 11.48 19.30
N PRO A 276 15.29 11.35 20.17
CA PRO A 276 15.51 11.40 21.61
C PRO A 276 16.60 10.40 22.03
N ALA A 277 17.53 10.80 22.91
CA ALA A 277 18.65 9.94 23.30
C ALA A 277 18.20 8.56 23.82
N ARG A 278 17.04 8.49 24.48
CA ARG A 278 16.40 7.26 24.97
C ARG A 278 15.90 6.31 23.87
N GLU A 279 15.76 6.79 22.63
CA GLU A 279 15.31 6.00 21.48
C GLU A 279 16.45 5.60 20.55
N ALA A 280 17.63 6.19 20.71
CA ALA A 280 18.81 5.80 19.97
C ALA A 280 19.19 4.35 20.30
N GLY A 281 19.47 3.55 19.27
CA GLY A 281 19.77 2.13 19.43
C GLY A 281 18.55 1.22 19.62
N LEU A 282 17.34 1.77 19.79
CA LEU A 282 16.11 0.96 19.74
C LEU A 282 15.78 0.59 18.29
N PRO A 283 15.24 -0.62 18.03
CA PRO A 283 14.67 -0.95 16.74
C PRO A 283 13.65 0.10 16.29
N ASP A 284 13.77 0.62 15.08
CA ASP A 284 12.91 1.73 14.59
C ASP A 284 11.43 1.35 14.66
N TRP A 285 11.13 0.09 14.33
CA TRP A 285 9.77 -0.43 14.35
C TRP A 285 9.12 -0.41 15.75
N TRP A 286 9.88 -0.41 16.85
CA TRP A 286 9.31 -0.31 18.22
C TRP A 286 8.59 1.00 18.46
N THR A 287 9.10 2.08 17.86
CA THR A 287 8.51 3.42 18.01
C THR A 287 7.33 3.62 17.07
N ARG A 288 7.41 3.03 15.87
CA ARG A 288 6.39 3.18 14.82
C ARG A 288 5.18 2.27 15.05
N TYR A 289 5.40 1.09 15.62
CA TYR A 289 4.39 0.06 15.86
C TYR A 289 4.36 -0.31 17.34
N PRO A 290 3.69 0.52 18.17
CA PRO A 290 3.72 0.37 19.62
C PRO A 290 3.17 -0.99 20.06
N ARG A 291 3.78 -1.49 21.12
CA ARG A 291 3.54 -2.84 21.66
C ARG A 291 2.15 -2.94 22.26
N ALA A 292 1.53 -4.10 22.11
CA ALA A 292 0.40 -4.47 22.95
C ALA A 292 0.89 -5.43 24.06
N ALA A 293 0.57 -5.09 25.32
CA ALA A 293 0.76 -5.93 26.50
C ALA A 293 2.18 -6.53 26.73
N GLY A 294 3.25 -5.81 26.39
CA GLY A 294 4.62 -6.18 26.78
C GLY A 294 5.22 -7.38 26.03
N ARG A 295 4.68 -7.77 24.87
CA ARG A 295 5.26 -8.82 24.00
C ARG A 295 5.95 -8.19 22.80
N ASP A 296 7.27 -8.29 22.75
CA ASP A 296 8.10 -7.70 21.70
C ASP A 296 8.08 -8.57 20.44
N ARG A 297 7.00 -8.48 19.65
CA ARG A 297 6.86 -9.24 18.40
C ARG A 297 6.88 -8.29 17.21
N PHE A 298 7.75 -8.58 16.25
CA PHE A 298 7.74 -7.87 14.98
C PHE A 298 6.43 -8.15 14.23
N PRO A 299 5.80 -7.15 13.59
CA PRO A 299 4.58 -7.36 12.81
C PRO A 299 4.76 -8.49 11.79
N PRO A 300 3.80 -9.44 11.68
CA PRO A 300 3.85 -10.47 10.65
C PRO A 300 3.76 -9.84 9.26
N LEU A 301 4.33 -10.52 8.28
CA LEU A 301 4.23 -10.17 6.87
C LEU A 301 3.18 -11.05 6.19
N LEU A 302 2.15 -10.44 5.62
CA LEU A 302 1.09 -11.09 4.89
C LEU A 302 1.30 -10.86 3.40
N ILE A 303 1.53 -11.92 2.64
CA ILE A 303 1.67 -11.87 1.19
C ILE A 303 0.36 -12.37 0.57
N VAL A 304 -0.33 -11.49 -0.14
CA VAL A 304 -1.59 -11.77 -0.81
C VAL A 304 -1.33 -11.93 -2.31
N LEU A 305 -1.60 -13.11 -2.85
CA LEU A 305 -1.36 -13.41 -4.26
C LEU A 305 -2.61 -13.16 -5.11
N ASP A 306 -2.43 -12.58 -6.29
CA ASP A 306 -3.53 -12.26 -7.21
C ASP A 306 -3.08 -12.37 -8.69
N GLY A 307 -4.01 -12.25 -9.63
CA GLY A 307 -3.71 -12.02 -11.04
C GLY A 307 -3.40 -13.27 -11.87
N LYS A 308 -3.58 -14.48 -11.31
CA LYS A 308 -3.44 -15.78 -12.01
C LYS A 308 -4.57 -16.74 -11.59
N SER A 309 -4.62 -17.92 -12.24
CA SER A 309 -5.53 -19.01 -11.85
C SER A 309 -5.17 -19.58 -10.47
N ALA A 310 -6.13 -20.23 -9.81
CA ALA A 310 -5.94 -20.84 -8.49
C ALA A 310 -4.72 -21.79 -8.45
N ASP A 311 -4.57 -22.67 -9.45
CA ASP A 311 -3.43 -23.58 -9.54
C ASP A 311 -2.09 -22.85 -9.64
N ALA A 312 -2.02 -21.81 -10.48
CA ALA A 312 -0.81 -21.01 -10.64
C ALA A 312 -0.47 -20.21 -9.37
N LEU A 313 -1.48 -19.71 -8.65
CA LEU A 313 -1.28 -19.05 -7.35
C LEU A 313 -0.86 -20.05 -6.27
N SER A 314 -1.35 -21.27 -6.30
CA SER A 314 -0.95 -22.33 -5.38
C SER A 314 0.52 -22.72 -5.55
N VAL A 315 0.98 -22.89 -6.80
CA VAL A 315 2.40 -23.09 -7.13
C VAL A 315 3.22 -21.89 -6.70
N ARG A 316 2.77 -20.67 -7.04
CA ARG A 316 3.45 -19.43 -6.65
C ARG A 316 3.60 -19.30 -5.13
N ALA A 317 2.58 -19.66 -4.36
CA ALA A 317 2.64 -19.66 -2.89
C ALA A 317 3.71 -20.63 -2.39
N ALA A 318 3.77 -21.85 -2.92
CA ALA A 318 4.81 -22.82 -2.56
C ALA A 318 6.22 -22.28 -2.87
N ASP A 319 6.42 -21.70 -4.05
CA ASP A 319 7.69 -21.10 -4.45
C ASP A 319 8.12 -19.96 -3.52
N VAL A 320 7.19 -19.06 -3.18
CA VAL A 320 7.44 -17.96 -2.25
C VAL A 320 7.84 -18.50 -0.88
N LEU A 321 7.09 -19.46 -0.34
CA LEU A 321 7.36 -20.06 0.97
C LEU A 321 8.73 -20.75 1.00
N ASN A 322 9.05 -21.53 -0.03
CA ASN A 322 10.36 -22.18 -0.18
C ASN A 322 11.50 -21.15 -0.26
N GLY A 323 11.32 -20.08 -1.03
CA GLY A 323 12.30 -19.01 -1.16
C GLY A 323 12.58 -18.29 0.17
N VAL A 324 11.52 -17.93 0.91
CA VAL A 324 11.66 -17.18 2.16
C VAL A 324 12.07 -18.06 3.34
N ALA A 325 11.82 -19.37 3.29
CA ALA A 325 12.23 -20.33 4.33
C ALA A 325 13.75 -20.35 4.57
N THR A 326 14.56 -19.84 3.63
CA THR A 326 16.01 -19.72 3.78
C THR A 326 16.44 -18.58 4.73
N LEU A 327 15.59 -17.57 4.91
CA LEU A 327 15.88 -16.36 5.69
C LEU A 327 15.99 -16.68 7.19
N ARG A 328 17.03 -16.14 7.84
CA ARG A 328 17.39 -16.51 9.22
C ARG A 328 16.28 -16.14 10.20
N GLY A 329 15.69 -14.97 10.06
CA GLY A 329 14.61 -14.46 10.90
C GLY A 329 13.35 -15.32 10.83
N ILE A 330 13.04 -15.89 9.67
CA ILE A 330 11.91 -16.80 9.49
C ILE A 330 12.23 -18.16 10.11
N ARG A 331 13.41 -18.75 9.83
CA ARG A 331 13.83 -20.04 10.43
C ARG A 331 13.89 -20.00 11.95
N SER A 332 14.35 -18.88 12.51
CA SER A 332 14.42 -18.66 13.96
C SER A 332 13.12 -18.14 14.57
N ARG A 333 12.04 -18.00 13.78
CA ARG A 333 10.71 -17.50 14.18
C ARG A 333 10.74 -16.12 14.83
N GLN A 334 11.67 -15.25 14.41
CA GLN A 334 11.78 -13.86 14.84
C GLN A 334 10.75 -12.95 14.16
N PHE A 335 10.20 -13.37 13.03
CA PHE A 335 8.96 -12.84 12.45
C PHE A 335 8.27 -13.92 11.62
N ALA A 336 6.97 -13.76 11.40
CA ALA A 336 6.15 -14.71 10.66
C ALA A 336 5.83 -14.17 9.25
N VAL A 337 5.73 -15.09 8.29
CA VAL A 337 5.24 -14.81 6.93
C VAL A 337 4.05 -15.73 6.65
N GLY A 338 2.93 -15.16 6.24
CA GLY A 338 1.77 -15.90 5.75
C GLY A 338 1.55 -15.59 4.28
N VAL A 339 1.22 -16.61 3.48
CA VAL A 339 0.90 -16.45 2.05
C VAL A 339 -0.50 -16.99 1.79
N ALA A 340 -1.35 -16.21 1.12
CA ALA A 340 -2.71 -16.63 0.75
C ALA A 340 -3.09 -16.07 -0.62
N ALA A 341 -3.99 -16.73 -1.35
CA ALA A 341 -4.61 -16.13 -2.53
C ALA A 341 -5.66 -15.11 -2.11
N LEU A 342 -5.80 -14.02 -2.86
CA LEU A 342 -6.80 -12.98 -2.61
C LEU A 342 -8.22 -13.54 -2.63
N ALA A 343 -8.51 -14.49 -3.52
CA ALA A 343 -9.81 -15.16 -3.62
C ALA A 343 -10.18 -15.89 -2.32
N ASP A 344 -9.25 -16.65 -1.73
CA ASP A 344 -9.47 -17.37 -0.48
C ASP A 344 -9.73 -16.39 0.68
N VAL A 345 -8.99 -15.27 0.71
CA VAL A 345 -9.19 -14.20 1.71
C VAL A 345 -10.54 -13.51 1.53
N GLN A 346 -11.00 -13.32 0.29
CA GLN A 346 -12.31 -12.74 0.00
C GLN A 346 -13.46 -13.67 0.39
N GLU A 347 -13.32 -14.97 0.10
CA GLU A 347 -14.35 -15.97 0.33
C GLU A 347 -14.46 -16.37 1.81
N HIS A 348 -13.32 -16.69 2.43
CA HIS A 348 -13.30 -17.25 3.79
C HIS A 348 -12.93 -16.20 4.84
N GLY A 349 -12.33 -15.09 4.45
CA GLY A 349 -11.86 -14.03 5.34
C GLY A 349 -10.43 -14.19 5.81
N ALA A 350 -9.78 -13.05 6.05
CA ALA A 350 -8.38 -12.99 6.49
C ALA A 350 -8.14 -13.63 7.87
N LEU A 351 -9.18 -13.81 8.68
CA LEU A 351 -9.10 -14.48 9.98
C LEU A 351 -9.14 -16.01 9.90
N SER A 352 -9.63 -16.54 8.78
CA SER A 352 -9.81 -17.97 8.57
C SER A 352 -8.48 -18.67 8.29
N ALA A 353 -8.53 -20.00 8.26
CA ALA A 353 -7.40 -20.85 7.90
C ALA A 353 -7.15 -20.80 6.39
N VAL A 354 -6.63 -19.66 5.91
CA VAL A 354 -6.27 -19.42 4.49
C VAL A 354 -4.77 -19.18 4.30
N TRP A 355 -4.02 -19.02 5.39
CA TRP A 355 -2.61 -18.64 5.32
C TRP A 355 -1.71 -19.86 5.32
N ARG A 356 -0.87 -19.99 4.29
CA ARG A 356 0.22 -20.97 4.25
C ARG A 356 1.48 -20.39 4.88
N VAL A 357 2.29 -21.22 5.55
CA VAL A 357 3.48 -20.79 6.29
C VAL A 357 4.75 -21.56 5.89
N PRO A 358 5.96 -20.98 6.03
CA PRO A 358 7.19 -21.61 5.54
C PRO A 358 7.66 -22.84 6.33
N VAL A 359 7.13 -23.08 7.54
CA VAL A 359 7.60 -24.13 8.45
C VAL A 359 6.43 -24.85 9.12
N GLY A 360 6.32 -26.16 8.88
CA GLY A 360 5.37 -27.05 9.54
C GLY A 360 4.08 -27.22 8.76
N THR A 361 3.96 -28.37 8.08
CA THR A 361 2.78 -28.91 7.36
C THR A 361 2.26 -28.08 6.18
N ASP A 362 1.75 -28.74 5.14
CA ASP A 362 0.99 -28.12 4.04
C ASP A 362 -0.36 -27.52 4.50
N GLU A 363 -0.56 -27.35 5.80
CA GLU A 363 -1.80 -26.88 6.39
C GLU A 363 -1.92 -25.35 6.30
N HIS A 364 -3.14 -24.91 5.99
CA HIS A 364 -3.51 -23.51 6.13
C HIS A 364 -3.74 -23.21 7.62
N VAL A 365 -3.22 -22.09 8.08
CA VAL A 365 -3.36 -21.61 9.45
C VAL A 365 -4.18 -20.34 9.50
N SER A 366 -4.86 -20.10 10.63
CA SER A 366 -5.50 -18.81 10.88
C SER A 366 -4.47 -17.72 11.12
N LEU A 367 -4.83 -16.46 10.86
CA LEU A 367 -3.96 -15.33 11.15
C LEU A 367 -3.60 -15.23 12.64
N GLY A 368 -4.53 -15.59 13.53
CA GLY A 368 -4.24 -15.70 14.96
C GLY A 368 -3.18 -16.76 15.28
N HIS A 369 -3.18 -17.89 14.55
CA HIS A 369 -2.14 -18.91 14.69
C HIS A 369 -0.79 -18.39 14.17
N LEU A 370 -0.75 -17.77 12.98
CA LEU A 370 0.44 -17.14 12.42
C LEU A 370 1.09 -16.16 13.40
N ILE A 371 0.27 -15.28 13.99
CA ILE A 371 0.68 -14.29 15.00
C ILE A 371 1.32 -14.97 16.24
N ARG A 372 0.74 -16.08 16.69
CA ARG A 372 1.23 -16.79 17.88
C ARG A 372 2.56 -17.51 17.64
N GLN A 373 2.87 -17.91 16.42
CA GLN A 373 4.11 -18.63 16.06
C GLN A 373 5.39 -17.78 16.22
N THR A 374 5.29 -16.45 16.19
CA THR A 374 6.45 -15.55 16.37
C THR A 374 6.95 -15.58 17.82
N ARG A 375 8.26 -15.74 18.03
CA ARG A 375 8.87 -15.60 19.36
C ARG A 375 8.89 -14.14 19.79
N ALA A 376 8.71 -13.89 21.09
CA ALA A 376 9.02 -12.58 21.66
C ALA A 376 10.54 -12.35 21.58
N HIS A 377 10.94 -11.12 21.28
CA HIS A 377 12.34 -10.66 21.34
C HIS A 377 12.86 -10.62 22.78
#